data_AF-A0A5E7FLF6-F1
#
_entry.id   AF-A0A5E7FLF6-F1
#
_cell.length_a   1.000
_cell.length_b   1.000
_cell.length_c   1.000
_cell.angle_alpha   90.00
_cell.angle_beta   90.00
_cell.angle_gamma   90.00
#
_symmetry.space_group_name_H-M   'P 1'
#
loop_
_entity.id
_entity.type
_entity.pdbx_description
1 polymer ?
#
loop_
_entity_poly.entity_id
_entity_poly.type
_entity_poly.pdbx_seq_one_letter_code
_entity_poly.pdbx_strand_id
1 'polypeptide(L)' 'MSSLARITQQFDPAAPFEAPANWLQGRTVFGGLSAALSLQTVLLEAWPYLPAFKSAQVSFIGRFQWVVHRCAT' A
#
# COMPACT_ATOMS: atom_id res chain seq x y z
N MET A 1 -1.22 -8.54 -15.71
CA MET A 1 -1.88 -8.34 -14.40
C MET A 1 -0.82 -8.51 -13.32
N SER A 2 -0.68 -7.56 -12.40
CA SER A 2 0.24 -7.70 -11.26
C SER A 2 -0.44 -8.51 -10.15
N SER A 3 0.26 -9.51 -9.60
CA SER A 3 -0.20 -10.26 -8.43
C SER A 3 0.25 -9.58 -7.13
N LEU A 4 -0.42 -9.90 -6.02
CA LEU A 4 -0.06 -9.36 -4.69
C LEU A 4 1.38 -9.69 -4.33
N ALA A 5 1.78 -10.96 -4.50
CA ALA A 5 3.12 -11.43 -4.20
C ALA A 5 4.20 -10.66 -4.99
N ARG A 6 3.93 -10.33 -6.25
CA ARG A 6 4.86 -9.53 -7.05
C ARG A 6 4.96 -8.10 -6.53
N ILE A 7 3.82 -7.50 -6.17
CA ILE A 7 3.81 -6.14 -5.61
C ILE A 7 4.59 -6.10 -4.30
N THR A 8 4.34 -7.02 -3.36
CA THR A 8 5.02 -7.02 -2.06
C THR A 8 6.52 -7.28 -2.18
N GLN A 9 6.96 -8.10 -3.14
CA GLN A 9 8.38 -8.33 -3.42
C GLN A 9 9.11 -7.10 -4.00
N GLN A 10 8.41 -6.27 -4.75
CA GLN A 10 8.97 -5.08 -5.40
C GLN A 10 8.70 -3.78 -4.63
N PHE A 11 8.00 -3.87 -3.51
CA PHE A 11 7.58 -2.71 -2.74
C PHE A 11 8.74 -2.13 -1.95
N ASP A 12 8.98 -0.83 -2.14
CA ASP A 12 9.89 -0.03 -1.35
C ASP A 12 9.09 1.02 -0.57
N PRO A 13 9.03 0.94 0.77
CA PRO A 13 8.27 1.88 1.58
C PRO A 13 8.81 3.32 1.55
N ALA A 14 10.07 3.52 1.14
CA ALA A 14 10.69 4.84 1.02
C ALA A 14 10.41 5.52 -0.34
N ALA A 15 9.88 4.78 -1.32
CA ALA A 15 9.59 5.29 -2.65
C ALA A 15 8.10 5.60 -2.85
N PRO A 16 7.74 6.56 -3.73
CA PRO A 16 6.37 6.73 -4.17
C PRO A 16 5.83 5.44 -4.80
N PHE A 17 4.63 5.03 -4.39
CA PHE A 17 3.97 3.84 -4.91
C PHE A 17 2.74 4.21 -5.75
N GLU A 18 2.74 3.74 -7.00
CA GLU A 18 1.57 3.81 -7.88
C GLU A 18 0.94 2.42 -8.02
N ALA A 19 -0.33 2.29 -7.64
CA ALA A 19 -1.02 1.02 -7.71
C ALA A 19 -1.31 0.64 -9.18
N PRO A 20 -0.98 -0.58 -9.63
CA PRO A 20 -1.32 -1.03 -10.97
C PRO A 20 -2.84 -1.00 -11.19
N ALA A 21 -3.28 -0.70 -12.42
CA ALA A 21 -4.70 -0.47 -12.75
C ALA A 21 -5.64 -1.59 -12.28
N ASN A 22 -5.19 -2.85 -12.30
CA ASN A 22 -5.98 -4.01 -11.85
C ASN A 22 -6.16 -4.11 -10.32
N TRP A 23 -5.54 -3.20 -9.56
CA TRP A 23 -5.70 -3.04 -8.11
C TRP A 23 -6.49 -1.78 -7.74
N LEU A 24 -7.05 -1.09 -8.72
CA LEU A 24 -7.95 0.02 -8.50
C LEU A 24 -9.39 -0.49 -8.38
N GLN A 25 -10.12 0.06 -7.41
CA GLN A 25 -11.57 -0.04 -7.30
C GLN A 25 -12.14 1.34 -7.68
N GLY A 26 -12.49 1.50 -8.96
CA GLY A 26 -12.82 2.81 -9.52
C GLY A 26 -11.61 3.75 -9.50
N ARG A 27 -11.70 4.86 -8.76
CA ARG A 27 -10.63 5.88 -8.65
C ARG A 27 -9.74 5.70 -7.42
N THR A 28 -9.94 4.64 -6.64
CA THR A 28 -9.23 4.40 -5.37
C THR A 28 -8.49 3.08 -5.42
N VAL A 29 -7.36 3.00 -4.71
CA VAL A 29 -6.67 1.72 -4.51
C VAL A 29 -7.57 0.76 -3.73
N PHE A 30 -7.58 -0.51 -4.12
CA PHE A 30 -8.26 -1.57 -3.39
C PHE A 30 -7.76 -1.61 -1.94
N GLY A 31 -8.67 -1.47 -0.97
CA GLY A 31 -8.29 -1.33 0.44
C GLY A 31 -7.44 -2.50 0.97
N GLY A 32 -7.67 -3.72 0.49
CA GLY A 32 -6.86 -4.87 0.86
C GLY A 32 -5.40 -4.75 0.41
N LEU A 33 -5.12 -4.09 -0.72
CA LEU A 33 -3.75 -3.82 -1.16
C LEU A 33 -3.09 -2.81 -0.22
N SER A 34 -3.77 -1.71 0.10
CA SER A 34 -3.24 -0.71 1.03
C SER A 34 -2.94 -1.32 2.40
N ALA A 35 -3.83 -2.16 2.92
CA ALA A 35 -3.62 -2.88 4.17
C ALA A 35 -2.40 -3.83 4.11
N ALA A 36 -2.25 -4.57 3.02
CA ALA A 36 -1.11 -5.48 2.82
C ALA A 36 0.22 -4.73 2.74
N LEU A 37 0.27 -3.59 2.04
CA LEU A 37 1.46 -2.75 1.94
C LEU A 37 1.84 -2.10 3.27
N SER A 38 0.87 -1.63 4.04
CA SER A 38 1.13 -1.11 5.40
C SER A 38 1.76 -2.18 6.30
N LEU A 39 1.28 -3.43 6.24
CA LEU A 39 1.91 -4.53 6.95
C LEU A 39 3.31 -4.83 6.41
N GLN A 40 3.49 -4.82 5.08
CA GLN A 40 4.78 -5.06 4.46
C GLN A 40 5.83 -4.02 4.91
N THR A 41 5.48 -2.75 5.05
CA THR A 41 6.35 -1.71 5.62
C THR A 41 6.83 -2.09 7.02
N VAL A 42 5.89 -2.46 7.90
CA VAL A 42 6.23 -2.85 9.28
C VAL A 42 7.17 -4.05 9.30
N LEU A 43 6.94 -5.05 8.44
CA LEU A 43 7.81 -6.23 8.34
C LEU A 43 9.20 -5.88 7.78
N LEU A 44 9.32 -4.92 6.86
CA LEU A 44 10.63 -4.50 6.33
C LEU A 44 11.43 -3.67 7.34
N GLU A 45 10.77 -2.86 8.16
CA GLU A 45 11.45 -1.91 9.05
C GLU A 45 11.69 -2.45 10.46
N ALA A 46 10.83 -3.34 10.98
CA ALA A 46 10.84 -3.73 12.39
C ALA A 46 11.10 -5.24 12.63
N TRP A 47 11.21 -6.06 11.58
CA TRP A 47 11.62 -7.46 11.73
C TRP A 47 13.13 -7.56 12.02
N PRO A 48 13.60 -8.51 12.89
CA PRO A 48 12.87 -9.59 13.57
C PRO A 48 12.38 -9.23 14.98
N TYR A 49 12.32 -7.95 15.34
CA TYR A 49 12.06 -7.52 16.71
C TYR A 49 10.58 -7.59 17.13
N LEU A 50 9.69 -7.89 16.19
CA LEU A 50 8.26 -8.00 16.43
C LEU A 50 7.84 -9.45 16.75
N PRO A 51 6.90 -9.64 17.70
CA PRO A 51 6.28 -10.94 17.90
C PRO A 51 5.49 -11.36 16.64
N ALA A 52 5.16 -12.65 16.54
CA ALA A 52 4.38 -13.19 15.42
C ALA A 52 3.09 -12.38 15.21
N PHE A 53 2.94 -11.82 14.00
CA PHE A 53 1.80 -11.02 13.62
C PHE A 53 0.53 -11.89 13.56
N LYS A 54 -0.50 -11.53 14.34
CA LYS A 54 -1.76 -12.30 14.42
C LYS A 54 -2.91 -11.61 13.71
N SER A 55 -3.07 -10.31 13.94
CA SER A 55 -4.14 -9.51 13.38
C SER A 55 -3.76 -8.03 13.38
N ALA A 56 -4.39 -7.25 12.50
CA ALA A 56 -4.38 -5.80 12.53
C ALA A 56 -5.75 -5.25 12.15
N GLN A 57 -6.02 -4.03 12.61
CA GLN A 57 -7.12 -3.22 12.15
C GLN A 57 -6.56 -2.07 11.31
N VAL A 58 -7.10 -1.90 10.11
CA VAL A 58 -6.75 -0.79 9.22
C VAL A 58 -7.97 0.11 9.09
N SER A 59 -7.79 1.39 9.44
CA SER A 59 -8.84 2.40 9.29
C SER A 59 -8.51 3.31 8.12
N PHE A 60 -9.46 3.47 7.21
CA PHE A 60 -9.32 4.35 6.05
C PHE A 60 -9.94 5.72 6.37
N ILE A 61 -9.09 6.71 6.65
CA ILE A 61 -9.52 8.04 7.12
C ILE A 61 -9.90 8.99 5.95
N GLY A 62 -9.61 8.61 4.71
CA GLY A 62 -9.96 9.37 3.51
C GLY A 62 -9.66 8.60 2.23
N ARG A 63 -10.02 9.17 1.08
CA ARG A 63 -9.68 8.59 -0.22
C ARG A 63 -8.18 8.72 -0.44
N PHE A 64 -7.49 7.60 -0.60
CA PHE A 64 -6.12 7.58 -1.11
C PHE A 64 -6.16 7.93 -2.59
N GLN A 65 -6.03 9.22 -2.90
CA GLN A 65 -5.90 9.78 -4.24
C GLN A 65 -4.51 10.41 -4.32
N TRP A 66 -3.54 9.70 -4.90
CA TRP A 66 -2.36 10.37 -5.45
C TRP A 66 -2.75 10.98 -6.79
N VAL A 67 -3.35 12.18 -6.73
CA VAL A 67 -3.46 13.08 -7.88
C VAL A 67 -3.00 14.44 -7.38
N VAL A 68 -1.71 14.70 -7.53
CA VAL A 68 -1.22 16.08 -7.68
C VAL A 68 -1.52 16.45 -9.13
N HIS A 69 -2.71 16.99 -9.39
CA HIS A 69 -2.79 17.94 -10.49
C HIS A 69 -2.01 19.15 -10.01
N ARG A 70 -0.85 19.43 -10.61
CA ARG A 70 -0.25 20.77 -10.51
C ARG A 70 -1.36 21.74 -10.94
N CYS A 71 -1.75 22.67 -10.07
CA CYS A 71 -2.33 23.91 -10.56
C CYS A 71 -1.25 24.56 -11.42
N ALA A 72 -1.36 24.43 -12.74
CA ALA A 72 -0.68 25.32 -13.65
C ALA A 72 -1.31 26.69 -13.43
N THR A 73 -0.49 27.62 -12.91
CA THR A 73 -0.77 29.05 -12.93
C THR A 73 -0.08 29.64 -14.14
#